data_AF-A0AAN7TD78-F1
#
_entry.id   AF-A0AAN7TD78-F1
#
_cell.length_a   1.000
_cell.length_b   1.000
_cell.length_c   1.000
_cell.angle_alpha   90.00
_cell.angle_beta   90.00
_cell.angle_gamma   90.00
#
_symmetry.space_group_name_H-M   'P 1'
#
loop_
_entity.id
_entity.type
_entity.pdbx_description
1 polymer ?
#
loop_
_entity_poly.entity_id
_entity_poly.type
_entity_poly.pdbx_seq_one_letter_code
_entity_poly.pdbx_strand_id
1 'polypeptide(L)'
;MRLLALTVAAATLAIAYDIAADQATCAGKKHGHNAVAAIQQFCAKTDMVVPSDYASTGATHGGARAFITSKCNPPQWVPAYWCEAQFYNLCATSELGIAGTLRFGTDGCQYFSIAQ
;
A
#
# COMPACT_ATOMS: atom_id res chain seq x y z
N MET A 1 -33.53 -30.24 26.63
CA MET A 1 -32.73 -29.66 25.54
C MET A 1 -32.69 -28.16 25.69
N ARG A 2 -31.53 -27.58 25.98
CA ARG A 2 -31.25 -26.15 25.81
C ARG A 2 -29.83 -26.02 25.28
N LEU A 3 -29.70 -25.93 23.95
CA LEU A 3 -28.45 -25.55 23.30
C LEU A 3 -28.27 -24.05 23.54
N LEU A 4 -27.31 -23.70 24.39
CA LEU A 4 -26.78 -22.34 24.50
C LEU A 4 -25.95 -22.09 23.24
N ALA A 5 -26.49 -21.34 22.29
CA ALA A 5 -25.74 -20.84 21.15
C ALA A 5 -24.79 -19.75 21.65
N LEU A 6 -23.49 -20.06 21.75
CA LEU A 6 -22.45 -19.05 21.88
C LEU A 6 -22.31 -18.34 20.53
N THR A 7 -22.89 -17.14 20.40
CA THR A 7 -22.52 -16.20 19.35
C THR A 7 -21.15 -15.61 19.66
N VAL A 8 -20.11 -16.14 19.04
CA VAL A 8 -18.77 -15.55 19.05
C VAL A 8 -18.80 -14.31 18.13
N ALA A 9 -18.83 -13.12 18.71
CA ALA A 9 -18.61 -11.89 17.97
C ALA A 9 -17.11 -11.76 17.66
N ALA A 10 -16.73 -12.01 16.41
CA ALA A 10 -15.37 -11.73 15.94
C ALA A 10 -15.19 -10.21 15.85
N ALA A 11 -14.44 -9.63 16.79
CA ALA A 11 -14.03 -8.23 16.72
C ALA A 11 -12.94 -8.09 15.64
N THR A 12 -13.32 -7.60 14.46
CA THR A 12 -12.36 -7.18 13.44
C THR A 12 -11.71 -5.86 13.88
N LEU A 13 -10.44 -5.92 14.29
CA LEU A 13 -9.61 -4.73 14.49
C LEU A 13 -9.38 -4.07 13.12
N ALA A 14 -10.16 -3.03 12.83
CA ALA A 14 -9.87 -2.16 11.70
C ALA A 14 -8.62 -1.35 12.05
N ILE A 15 -7.50 -1.63 11.37
CA ILE A 15 -6.30 -0.81 11.45
C ILE A 15 -6.64 0.51 10.71
N ALA A 16 -6.80 1.59 11.46
CA ALA A 16 -6.98 2.92 10.87
C ALA A 16 -5.62 3.37 10.33
N TYR A 17 -5.47 3.44 9.01
CA TYR A 17 -4.33 4.09 8.39
C TYR A 17 -4.53 5.60 8.51
N ASP A 18 -3.68 6.26 9.29
CA ASP A 18 -3.56 7.71 9.26
C ASP A 18 -2.61 8.09 8.12
N ILE A 19 -3.19 8.25 6.92
CA ILE A 19 -2.46 8.60 5.70
C ILE A 19 -1.59 9.84 5.93
N ALA A 20 -2.09 10.84 6.67
CA ALA A 20 -1.38 12.08 6.88
C ALA A 20 -0.16 11.88 7.80
N ALA A 21 -0.32 11.11 8.88
CA ALA A 21 0.78 10.79 9.79
C ALA A 21 1.85 9.91 9.12
N ASP A 22 1.43 8.89 8.37
CA ASP A 22 2.35 8.01 7.64
C ASP A 22 3.08 8.78 6.52
N GLN A 23 2.37 9.64 5.78
CA GLN A 23 2.97 10.51 4.77
C GLN A 23 4.00 11.47 5.40
N ALA A 24 3.68 12.10 6.53
CA ALA A 24 4.59 13.00 7.23
C ALA A 24 5.84 12.25 7.73
N THR A 25 5.65 11.06 8.29
CA THR A 25 6.75 10.18 8.74
C THR A 25 7.63 9.78 7.56
N CYS A 26 7.03 9.36 6.44
CA CYS A 26 7.73 9.04 5.21
C CYS A 26 8.54 10.25 4.70
N ALA A 27 7.92 11.43 4.61
CA ALA A 27 8.57 12.66 4.14
C ALA A 27 9.77 13.06 5.02
N GLY A 28 9.71 12.79 6.32
CA GLY A 28 10.79 13.06 7.28
C GLY A 28 12.02 12.16 7.14
N LYS A 29 11.92 11.03 6.40
CA LYS A 29 13.07 10.16 6.15
C LYS A 29 14.03 10.79 5.15
N LYS A 30 15.29 10.34 5.17
CA LYS A 30 16.27 10.70 4.14
C LYS A 30 15.73 10.29 2.75
N HIS A 31 15.65 11.25 1.83
CA HIS A 31 14.99 11.11 0.51
C HIS A 31 13.48 10.80 0.56
N GLY A 32 12.82 10.97 1.70
CA GLY A 32 11.39 10.75 1.91
C GLY A 32 10.49 11.52 0.97
N HIS A 33 10.82 12.79 0.71
CA HIS A 33 10.08 13.65 -0.22
C HIS A 33 10.02 13.07 -1.66
N ASN A 34 11.07 12.36 -2.09
CA ASN A 34 11.09 11.70 -3.39
C ASN A 34 10.13 10.51 -3.43
N ALA A 35 10.09 9.71 -2.35
CA ALA A 35 9.12 8.64 -2.21
C ALA A 35 7.69 9.19 -2.23
N VAL A 36 7.40 10.24 -1.45
CA VAL A 36 6.07 10.88 -1.43
C VAL A 36 5.65 11.36 -2.82
N ALA A 37 6.53 12.01 -3.57
CA ALA A 37 6.25 12.47 -4.93
C ALA A 37 5.98 11.29 -5.89
N ALA A 38 6.79 10.24 -5.84
CA ALA A 38 6.57 9.04 -6.64
C ALA A 38 5.24 8.34 -6.31
N ILE A 39 4.90 8.25 -5.02
CA ILE A 39 3.62 7.68 -4.56
C ILE A 39 2.44 8.50 -5.07
N GLN A 40 2.47 9.83 -4.93
CA GLN A 40 1.39 10.70 -5.41
C GLN A 40 1.20 10.59 -6.93
N GLN A 41 2.30 10.56 -7.69
CA GLN A 41 2.25 10.38 -9.14
C GLN A 41 1.65 9.03 -9.54
N PHE A 42 2.01 7.96 -8.83
CA PHE A 42 1.51 6.61 -9.10
C PHE A 42 0.04 6.43 -8.68
N CYS A 43 -0.33 6.92 -7.49
CA CYS A 43 -1.67 6.78 -6.94
C CYS A 43 -2.69 7.78 -7.52
N ALA A 44 -2.25 8.75 -8.33
CA ALA A 44 -3.15 9.61 -9.10
C ALA A 44 -4.03 8.85 -10.11
N LYS A 45 -3.66 7.62 -10.49
CA LYS A 45 -4.51 6.76 -11.32
C LYS A 45 -5.68 6.21 -10.51
N THR A 46 -6.91 6.57 -10.90
CA THR A 46 -8.15 6.21 -10.18
C THR A 46 -8.73 4.84 -10.57
N ASP A 47 -8.37 4.34 -11.75
CA ASP A 47 -8.84 3.09 -12.35
C ASP A 47 -7.74 2.00 -12.34
N MET A 48 -6.87 2.02 -11.33
CA MET A 48 -5.76 1.07 -11.25
C MET A 48 -6.25 -0.35 -10.91
N VAL A 49 -5.96 -1.29 -11.80
CA VAL A 49 -6.19 -2.73 -11.60
C VAL A 49 -4.84 -3.45 -11.62
N VAL A 50 -4.64 -4.41 -10.72
CA VAL A 50 -3.41 -5.19 -10.60
C VAL A 50 -3.70 -6.69 -10.75
N PRO A 51 -2.90 -7.45 -11.52
CA PRO A 51 -1.72 -7.00 -12.28
C PRO A 51 -2.07 -6.12 -13.50
N SER A 52 -1.17 -5.20 -13.86
CA SER A 52 -1.17 -4.44 -15.13
C SER A 52 0.22 -3.86 -15.42
N ASP A 53 0.48 -3.49 -16.68
CA ASP A 53 1.75 -2.86 -17.08
C ASP A 53 1.98 -1.51 -16.41
N TYR A 54 0.91 -0.74 -16.18
CA TYR A 54 0.98 0.50 -15.42
C TYR A 54 1.48 0.23 -14.00
N ALA A 55 0.87 -0.75 -13.33
CA ALA A 55 1.19 -1.06 -11.95
C ALA A 55 2.63 -1.56 -11.77
N SER A 56 3.09 -2.45 -12.67
CA SER A 56 4.44 -3.00 -12.62
C SER A 56 5.51 -2.00 -13.03
N THR A 57 5.20 -1.08 -13.95
CA THR A 57 6.10 0.02 -14.33
C THR A 57 6.23 1.03 -13.19
N GLY A 58 5.13 1.43 -12.57
CA GLY A 58 5.17 2.38 -11.45
C GLY A 58 5.48 3.81 -11.87
N ALA A 59 5.72 4.66 -10.88
CA ALA A 59 6.21 6.03 -11.07
C ALA A 59 7.55 6.23 -10.35
N THR A 60 8.43 7.05 -10.94
CA THR A 60 9.76 7.34 -10.41
C THR A 60 9.94 8.83 -10.20
N HIS A 61 10.48 9.23 -9.06
CA HIS A 61 10.84 10.61 -8.75
C HIS A 61 12.13 10.64 -7.92
N GLY A 62 13.13 11.42 -8.35
CA GLY A 62 14.36 11.64 -7.56
C GLY A 62 15.07 10.36 -7.09
N GLY A 63 15.05 9.29 -7.90
CA GLY A 63 15.61 7.98 -7.58
C GLY A 63 14.67 7.02 -6.85
N ALA A 64 13.60 7.51 -6.22
CA ALA A 64 12.58 6.66 -5.61
C ALA A 64 11.59 6.16 -6.67
N ARG A 65 11.16 4.90 -6.60
CA ARG A 65 10.13 4.33 -7.48
C ARG A 65 9.05 3.61 -6.70
N ALA A 66 7.79 4.00 -6.87
CA ALA A 66 6.61 3.32 -6.32
C ALA A 66 5.95 2.47 -7.40
N PHE A 67 5.75 1.18 -7.13
CA PHE A 67 5.16 0.23 -8.09
C PHE A 67 4.47 -0.94 -7.38
N ILE A 68 3.55 -1.59 -8.07
CA ILE A 68 2.84 -2.78 -7.59
C ILE A 68 3.07 -3.94 -8.56
N THR A 69 3.64 -5.03 -8.07
CA THR A 69 3.59 -6.32 -8.77
C THR A 69 2.50 -7.18 -8.16
N SER A 70 2.03 -8.20 -8.88
CA SER A 70 0.89 -8.97 -8.40
C SER A 70 0.84 -10.37 -9.00
N LYS A 71 0.29 -11.31 -8.21
CA LYS A 71 -0.14 -12.64 -8.65
C LYS A 71 -1.67 -12.81 -8.52
N CYS A 72 -2.41 -11.71 -8.36
CA CYS A 72 -3.85 -11.76 -8.18
C CYS A 72 -4.54 -12.39 -9.39
N ASN A 73 -5.44 -13.33 -9.11
CA ASN A 73 -6.32 -13.93 -10.09
C ASN A 73 -7.69 -14.17 -9.44
N PRO A 74 -8.75 -13.46 -9.84
CA PRO A 74 -8.78 -12.44 -10.91
C PRO A 74 -8.00 -11.17 -10.55
N PRO A 75 -7.70 -10.29 -11.53
CA PRO A 75 -7.16 -8.97 -11.27
C PRO A 75 -8.02 -8.16 -10.30
N GLN A 76 -7.38 -7.35 -9.46
CA GLN A 76 -8.03 -6.61 -8.39
C GLN A 76 -7.86 -5.11 -8.57
N TRP A 77 -8.94 -4.37 -8.34
CA TRP A 77 -8.90 -2.92 -8.31
C TRP A 77 -8.20 -2.42 -7.05
N VAL A 78 -7.36 -1.40 -7.21
CA VAL A 78 -6.71 -0.66 -6.13
C VAL A 78 -7.26 0.77 -6.13
N PRO A 79 -8.15 1.11 -5.20
CA PRO A 79 -8.67 2.47 -5.07
C PRO A 79 -7.55 3.45 -4.72
N ALA A 80 -7.60 4.68 -5.23
CA ALA A 80 -6.58 5.70 -5.00
C ALA A 80 -6.27 5.92 -3.50
N TYR A 81 -7.31 5.97 -2.66
CA TYR A 81 -7.16 6.04 -1.20
C TYR A 81 -6.28 4.91 -0.64
N TRP A 82 -6.57 3.66 -1.03
CA TRP A 82 -5.82 2.50 -0.54
C TRP A 82 -4.43 2.43 -1.14
N CYS A 83 -4.24 2.91 -2.36
CA CYS A 83 -2.91 3.07 -2.95
C CYS A 83 -2.03 3.95 -2.05
N GLU A 84 -2.48 5.16 -1.74
CA GLU A 84 -1.73 6.10 -0.91
C GLU A 84 -1.51 5.57 0.51
N ALA A 85 -2.57 5.09 1.17
CA ALA A 85 -2.49 4.56 2.52
C ALA A 85 -1.45 3.44 2.66
N GLN A 86 -1.48 2.47 1.74
CA GLN A 86 -0.60 1.30 1.80
C GLN A 86 0.85 1.66 1.48
N PHE A 87 1.08 2.56 0.52
CA PHE A 87 2.43 3.04 0.20
C PHE A 87 3.04 3.92 1.29
N TYR A 88 2.28 4.85 1.85
CA TYR A 88 2.79 5.69 2.94
C TYR A 88 3.08 4.87 4.17
N ASN A 89 2.23 3.89 4.51
CA ASN A 89 2.53 2.98 5.59
C ASN A 89 3.82 2.18 5.35
N LEU A 90 4.00 1.64 4.15
CA LEU A 90 5.24 0.96 3.75
C LEU A 90 6.46 1.88 3.93
N CYS A 91 6.39 3.11 3.43
CA CYS A 91 7.49 4.06 3.54
C CYS A 91 7.78 4.44 5.00
N ALA A 92 6.75 4.74 5.78
CA ALA A 92 6.85 5.14 7.18
C ALA A 92 7.45 4.02 8.05
N THR A 93 7.07 2.77 7.81
CA THR A 93 7.48 1.62 8.62
C THR A 93 8.77 0.94 8.15
N SER A 94 9.30 1.25 6.96
CA SER A 94 10.54 0.64 6.48
C SER A 94 11.75 0.97 7.37
N GLU A 95 12.48 -0.08 7.77
CA GLU A 95 13.74 0.04 8.51
C GLU A 95 14.94 0.37 7.61
N LEU A 96 14.81 0.18 6.29
CA LEU A 96 15.87 0.40 5.29
C LEU A 96 15.76 1.79 4.63
N GLY A 97 15.21 2.78 5.33
CA GLY A 97 14.93 4.10 4.79
C GLY A 97 13.53 4.18 4.17
N ILE A 98 13.45 4.51 2.87
CA ILE A 98 12.16 4.59 2.15
C ILE A 98 11.82 3.30 1.40
N ALA A 99 12.80 2.44 1.13
CA ALA A 99 12.65 1.28 0.28
C ALA A 99 12.06 0.09 1.05
N GLY A 100 11.26 -0.74 0.39
CA GLY A 100 10.70 -1.94 1.02
C GLY A 100 9.56 -2.55 0.22
N THR A 101 8.93 -3.58 0.77
CA THR A 101 7.75 -4.20 0.16
C THR A 101 6.77 -4.70 1.21
N LEU A 102 5.48 -4.42 1.02
CA LEU A 102 4.38 -4.96 1.81
C LEU A 102 3.36 -5.66 0.90
N ARG A 103 2.55 -6.55 1.50
CA ARG A 103 1.57 -7.38 0.78
C ARG A 103 0.15 -7.01 1.18
N PHE A 104 -0.70 -6.81 0.18
CA PHE A 104 -2.10 -6.43 0.32
C PHE A 104 -2.99 -7.17 -0.70
N GLY A 105 -4.27 -6.83 -0.74
CA GLY A 105 -5.28 -7.51 -1.55
C GLY A 105 -5.65 -8.89 -0.99
N THR A 106 -6.57 -9.58 -1.67
CA THR A 106 -7.01 -10.92 -1.26
C THR A 106 -5.81 -11.86 -1.21
N ASP A 107 -5.66 -12.59 -0.11
CA ASP A 107 -4.55 -13.52 0.14
C ASP A 107 -3.14 -12.91 -0.01
N GLY A 108 -3.03 -11.57 0.13
CA GLY A 108 -1.77 -10.86 -0.02
C GLY A 108 -1.18 -10.96 -1.43
N CYS A 109 -2.04 -11.01 -2.45
CA CYS A 109 -1.63 -11.22 -3.84
C CYS A 109 -1.02 -9.96 -4.52
N GLN A 110 -1.13 -8.78 -3.90
CA GLN A 110 -0.58 -7.51 -4.36
C GLN A 110 0.69 -7.18 -3.57
N TYR A 111 1.78 -6.87 -4.27
CA TYR A 111 3.08 -6.55 -3.67
C TYR A 111 3.39 -5.08 -3.95
N PHE A 112 3.22 -4.25 -2.93
CA PHE A 112 3.47 -2.81 -2.99
C PHE A 112 4.93 -2.57 -2.64
N SER A 113 5.67 -1.91 -3.52
CA SER A 113 7.12 -1.79 -3.40
C SER A 113 7.58 -0.35 -3.63
N ILE A 114 8.50 0.10 -2.77
CA ILE A 114 9.29 1.32 -2.99
C ILE A 114 10.74 0.87 -3.22
N ALA A 115 11.32 1.24 -4.35
CA ALA A 115 12.74 1.08 -4.63
C ALA A 115 13.46 2.43 -4.55
N GLN A 116 14.76 2.41 -4.29
CA GLN A 116 15.64 3.57 -4.20
C GLN A 116 16.98 3.26 -4.86
#